data_AF-A0AAD7F380-F1
#
_entry.id   AF-A0AAD7F380-F1
#
_cell.length_a   1.000
_cell.length_b   1.000
_cell.length_c   1.000
_cell.angle_alpha   90.00
_cell.angle_beta   90.00
_cell.angle_gamma   90.00
#
_symmetry.space_group_name_H-M   'P 1'
#
loop_
_entity.id
_entity.type
_entity.pdbx_description
1 polymer ?
#
loop_
_entity_poly.entity_id
_entity_poly.type
_entity_poly.pdbx_seq_one_letter_code
_entity_poly.pdbx_strand_id
1 'polypeptide(L)'
;MGRSPSGGVVEVYAPSEFGFEFQTIVDTLGLYHGELRHSDELIEAINSNMGDGGIDLVVLGTCEVDLRGGPWPEELLAAWDARDAAHKFQLVCIVHNVRDDSWQRWITQWSQRNAIRILPISEHVLAAFRRSFLINADSPNATMRFAGYEHIPVDVHVPVLDIPAPLDHSPSRILSDAVIQGSFASDRRDYLEIFAELKESLARDPKAWGYLPLGTEDDASYAVDTTLPDPPFRLFLIGSGWLDIPQELKNMVLIRAGLSYPEFYKLMSEMDICVPAFSVDHGYYDDQASSTFAMAVECNVPILVTERIRNTYTYVDDDRAVVTRPAAMREIEAIRALRSRDTSSFFHRTEIPMDSPTAQAAASMLQLGWTRSTEESRAFKEQIWRANDRVVERILRDL
;
A
#
# COMPACT_ATOMS: atom_id res chain seq x y z
N MET A 1 16.47 18.16 7.81
CA MET A 1 16.88 19.51 8.26
C MET A 1 17.02 20.43 7.06
N GLY A 2 16.11 21.40 6.97
CA GLY A 2 16.17 22.56 6.09
C GLY A 2 15.01 23.45 6.51
N ARG A 3 15.27 24.62 7.07
CA ARG A 3 14.21 25.64 7.16
C ARG A 3 13.71 25.84 5.74
N SER A 4 12.40 25.72 5.53
CA SER A 4 11.81 26.05 4.24
C SER A 4 12.31 27.45 3.81
N PRO A 5 12.84 27.62 2.59
CA PRO A 5 13.29 28.92 2.09
C PRO A 5 12.24 30.03 2.20
N SER A 6 10.96 29.67 2.34
CA SER A 6 9.81 30.58 2.41
C SER A 6 9.32 30.92 3.83
N GLY A 7 9.90 30.36 4.90
CA GLY A 7 9.47 30.68 6.27
C GLY A 7 8.07 30.20 6.68
N GLY A 8 7.44 29.32 5.89
CA GLY A 8 6.16 28.69 6.22
C GLY A 8 6.22 27.78 7.45
N VAL A 9 5.08 27.59 8.10
CA VAL A 9 4.88 26.72 9.27
C VAL A 9 3.86 25.64 8.92
N VAL A 10 4.10 24.41 9.39
CA VAL A 10 3.15 23.30 9.31
C VAL A 10 2.55 23.10 10.69
N GLU A 11 1.23 23.05 10.77
CA GLU A 11 0.49 22.69 11.98
C GLU A 11 -0.27 21.39 11.71
N VAL A 12 -0.31 20.49 12.70
CA VAL A 12 -0.98 19.18 12.58
C VAL A 12 -2.16 19.14 13.53
N TYR A 13 -3.32 18.82 12.98
CA TYR A 13 -4.60 18.66 13.68
C TYR A 13 -5.00 17.20 13.62
N ALA A 14 -5.06 16.53 14.75
CA ALA A 14 -5.34 15.09 14.84
C ALA A 14 -6.14 14.78 16.12
N PRO A 15 -6.81 13.60 16.20
CA PRO A 15 -7.21 13.06 17.49
C PRO A 15 -5.99 13.03 18.42
N SER A 16 -6.18 13.25 19.72
CA SER A 16 -5.12 13.55 20.71
C SER A 16 -3.90 12.63 20.69
N GLU A 17 -3.99 11.41 20.14
CA GLU A 17 -2.85 10.55 19.79
C GLU A 17 -3.11 9.81 18.47
N PHE A 18 -2.07 9.58 17.66
CA PHE A 18 -2.20 8.70 16.49
C PHE A 18 -2.44 7.25 16.93
N GLY A 19 -3.43 6.60 16.32
CA GLY A 19 -3.79 5.21 16.64
C GLY A 19 -2.63 4.22 16.44
N PHE A 20 -2.71 3.09 17.16
CA PHE A 20 -1.73 1.99 17.09
C PHE A 20 -0.28 2.42 17.37
N GLU A 21 -0.10 3.39 18.26
CA GLU A 21 1.22 3.93 18.64
C GLU A 21 2.02 4.52 17.47
N PHE A 22 1.35 5.02 16.43
CA PHE A 22 2.03 5.62 15.29
C PHE A 22 2.84 6.87 15.67
N GLN A 23 2.52 7.52 16.80
CA GLN A 23 3.34 8.60 17.35
C GLN A 23 4.80 8.18 17.55
N THR A 24 5.05 6.93 17.98
CA THR A 24 6.41 6.40 18.13
C THR A 24 7.18 6.43 16.81
N ILE A 25 6.52 6.19 15.68
CA ILE A 25 7.12 6.25 14.35
C ILE A 25 7.40 7.71 13.95
N VAL A 26 6.45 8.61 14.17
CA VAL A 26 6.61 10.05 13.95
C VAL A 26 7.83 10.59 14.70
N ASP A 27 7.97 10.25 15.98
CA ASP A 27 9.06 10.70 16.83
C ASP A 27 10.41 10.10 16.39
N THR A 28 10.43 8.79 16.12
CA THR A 28 11.65 8.06 15.72
C THR A 28 12.24 8.59 14.41
N LEU A 29 11.37 8.90 13.45
CA LEU A 29 11.78 9.41 12.14
C LEU A 29 11.92 10.94 12.11
N GLY A 30 11.46 11.63 13.15
CA GLY A 30 11.40 13.09 13.18
C GLY A 30 10.49 13.67 12.09
N LEU A 31 9.33 13.04 11.83
CA LEU A 31 8.39 13.49 10.80
C LEU A 31 7.72 14.82 11.16
N TYR A 32 7.56 15.09 12.45
CA TYR A 32 6.96 16.33 12.95
C TYR A 32 7.55 16.69 14.32
N HIS A 33 7.72 18.00 14.57
CA HIS A 33 8.31 18.53 15.81
C HIS A 33 7.45 19.62 16.46
N GLY A 34 6.30 19.96 15.86
CA GLY A 34 5.37 20.93 16.43
C GLY A 34 4.46 20.30 17.48
N GLU A 35 3.62 21.13 18.08
CA GLU A 35 2.53 20.66 18.94
C GLU A 35 1.44 20.02 18.07
N LEU A 36 0.92 18.88 18.53
CA LEU A 36 -0.28 18.27 17.94
C LEU A 36 -1.50 18.98 18.53
N ARG A 37 -2.32 19.56 17.66
CA ARG A 37 -3.58 20.19 18.06
C ARG A 37 -4.73 19.21 17.89
N HIS A 38 -5.78 19.38 18.68
CA HIS A 38 -6.96 18.54 18.53
C HIS A 38 -7.65 18.81 17.18
N SER A 39 -8.19 17.77 16.54
CA SER A 39 -8.86 17.89 15.24
C SER A 39 -9.97 18.95 15.23
N ASP A 40 -10.70 19.08 16.34
CA ASP A 40 -11.82 20.03 16.49
C ASP A 40 -11.37 21.51 16.52
N GLU A 41 -10.08 21.78 16.71
CA GLU A 41 -9.50 23.13 16.71
C GLU A 41 -9.23 23.67 15.29
N LEU A 42 -9.27 22.82 14.26
CA LEU A 42 -8.90 23.19 12.89
C LEU A 42 -9.71 24.39 12.37
N ILE A 43 -11.04 24.35 12.55
CA ILE A 43 -11.92 25.40 12.05
C ILE A 43 -11.71 26.71 12.82
N GLU A 44 -11.50 26.64 14.13
CA GLU A 44 -11.16 27.82 14.94
C GLU A 44 -9.84 28.43 14.45
N ALA A 45 -8.81 27.62 14.22
CA ALA A 45 -7.52 28.09 13.73
C ALA A 45 -7.63 28.75 12.35
N ILE A 46 -8.35 28.14 11.41
CA ILE A 46 -8.62 28.71 10.07
C ILE A 46 -9.29 30.09 10.16
N ASN A 47 -10.19 30.26 11.14
CA ASN A 47 -10.95 31.51 11.33
C ASN A 47 -10.23 32.55 12.20
N SER A 48 -9.22 32.15 12.98
CA SER A 48 -8.48 33.02 13.90
C SER A 48 -7.64 34.08 13.19
N ASN A 49 -7.13 33.76 12.00
CA ASN A 49 -6.45 34.68 11.11
C ASN A 49 -6.88 34.47 9.65
N MET A 50 -7.70 35.39 9.14
CA MET A 50 -8.22 35.37 7.77
C MET A 50 -7.44 36.27 6.80
N GLY A 51 -6.42 36.99 7.28
CA GLY A 51 -5.58 37.89 6.49
C GLY A 51 -4.16 37.37 6.31
N ASP A 52 -3.20 38.28 6.23
CA ASP A 52 -1.78 37.94 6.13
C ASP A 52 -1.32 36.99 7.25
N GLY A 53 -0.66 35.90 6.86
CA GLY A 53 -0.19 34.86 7.80
C GLY A 53 -1.28 33.91 8.29
N GLY A 54 -2.45 33.88 7.63
CA GLY A 54 -3.45 32.84 7.82
C GLY A 54 -3.02 31.49 7.23
N ILE A 55 -3.87 30.47 7.40
CA ILE A 55 -3.64 29.15 6.78
C ILE A 55 -3.93 29.25 5.28
N ASP A 56 -2.93 29.03 4.41
CA ASP A 56 -3.08 29.10 2.95
C ASP A 56 -3.33 27.73 2.29
N LEU A 57 -3.09 26.64 3.03
CA LEU A 57 -3.23 25.27 2.54
C LEU A 57 -3.76 24.36 3.66
N VAL A 58 -4.82 23.62 3.35
CA VAL A 58 -5.35 22.54 4.20
C VAL A 58 -5.10 21.21 3.50
N VAL A 59 -4.35 20.32 4.14
CA VAL A 59 -4.11 18.95 3.64
C VAL A 59 -4.88 17.97 4.50
N LEU A 60 -5.81 17.25 3.88
CA LEU A 60 -6.56 16.18 4.53
C LEU A 60 -5.87 14.85 4.26
N GLY A 61 -5.56 14.11 5.33
CA GLY A 61 -4.76 12.89 5.30
C GLY A 61 -5.46 11.74 4.59
N THR A 62 -6.80 11.70 4.62
CA THR A 62 -7.61 10.78 3.84
C THR A 62 -9.00 11.38 3.65
N CYS A 63 -9.28 12.02 2.51
CA CYS A 63 -10.57 12.69 2.28
C CYS A 63 -11.76 11.72 2.31
N GLU A 64 -11.54 10.44 2.01
CA GLU A 64 -12.54 9.39 2.19
C GLU A 64 -13.05 9.28 3.64
N VAL A 65 -12.25 9.68 4.62
CA VAL A 65 -12.56 9.64 6.05
C VAL A 65 -12.83 11.06 6.58
N ASP A 66 -11.93 12.00 6.32
CA ASP A 66 -11.96 13.35 6.90
C ASP A 66 -13.19 14.17 6.45
N LEU A 67 -13.72 13.89 5.26
CA LEU A 67 -14.92 14.55 4.73
C LEU A 67 -16.18 13.67 4.83
N ARG A 68 -16.10 12.53 5.54
CA ARG A 68 -17.22 11.60 5.72
C ARG A 68 -18.02 11.95 6.97
N GLY A 69 -19.27 12.38 6.79
CA GLY A 69 -20.29 12.33 7.83
C GLY A 69 -20.09 13.24 9.06
N GLY A 70 -19.24 14.27 8.98
CA GLY A 70 -19.05 15.31 10.01
C GLY A 70 -19.30 16.73 9.47
N PRO A 71 -19.10 17.79 10.29
CA PRO A 71 -19.37 19.18 9.91
C PRO A 71 -18.27 19.81 9.05
N TRP A 72 -17.08 19.21 9.02
CA TRP A 72 -15.91 19.75 8.31
C TRP A 72 -16.15 20.14 6.85
N PRO A 73 -16.84 19.34 6.00
CA PRO A 73 -17.05 19.74 4.62
C PRO A 73 -17.76 21.08 4.48
N GLU A 74 -18.77 21.34 5.31
CA GLU A 74 -19.56 22.57 5.30
C GLU A 74 -18.81 23.72 5.98
N GLU A 75 -18.15 23.47 7.10
CA GLU A 75 -17.39 24.48 7.86
C GLU A 75 -16.15 24.96 7.11
N LEU A 76 -15.41 24.06 6.44
CA LEU A 76 -14.28 24.43 5.60
C LEU A 76 -14.72 25.29 4.41
N LEU A 77 -15.84 24.94 3.76
CA LEU A 77 -16.41 25.75 2.67
C LEU A 77 -16.84 27.13 3.16
N ALA A 78 -17.52 27.20 4.31
CA ALA A 78 -17.95 28.46 4.91
C ALA A 78 -16.75 29.34 5.29
N ALA A 79 -15.71 28.75 5.87
CA ALA A 79 -14.47 29.44 6.20
C ALA A 79 -13.77 29.95 4.94
N TRP A 80 -13.72 29.14 3.87
CA TRP A 80 -13.19 29.57 2.58
C TRP A 80 -13.99 30.76 2.03
N ASP A 81 -15.32 30.69 2.02
CA ASP A 81 -16.21 31.73 1.47
C ASP A 81 -16.09 33.06 2.23
N ALA A 82 -15.88 33.02 3.54
CA ALA A 82 -15.78 34.19 4.41
C ALA A 82 -14.53 35.05 4.19
N ARG A 83 -13.43 34.45 3.69
CA ARG A 83 -12.18 35.18 3.42
C ARG A 83 -12.27 36.07 2.19
N ASP A 84 -11.46 37.12 2.10
CA ASP A 84 -11.34 37.89 0.87
C ASP A 84 -10.56 37.11 -0.22
N ALA A 85 -10.51 37.68 -1.43
CA ALA A 85 -9.93 37.01 -2.59
C ALA A 85 -8.41 36.79 -2.50
N ALA A 86 -7.69 37.59 -1.72
CA ALA A 86 -6.23 37.50 -1.60
C ALA A 86 -5.78 36.48 -0.55
N HIS A 87 -6.68 36.05 0.34
CA HIS A 87 -6.35 35.18 1.48
C HIS A 87 -7.10 33.84 1.46
N LYS A 88 -7.57 33.40 0.27
CA LYS A 88 -8.19 32.08 0.09
C LYS A 88 -7.16 30.98 0.31
N PHE A 89 -7.61 29.84 0.84
CA PHE A 89 -6.75 28.66 0.98
C PHE A 89 -7.09 27.59 -0.06
N GLN A 90 -6.14 26.70 -0.33
CA GLN A 90 -6.34 25.50 -1.14
C GLN A 90 -6.63 24.29 -0.26
N LEU A 91 -7.50 23.39 -0.73
CA LEU A 91 -7.74 22.08 -0.13
C LEU A 91 -7.00 21.00 -0.93
N VAL A 92 -6.11 20.26 -0.28
CA VAL A 92 -5.48 19.06 -0.86
C VAL A 92 -6.08 17.83 -0.21
N CYS A 93 -6.63 16.95 -1.04
CA CYS A 93 -7.25 15.69 -0.64
C CYS A 93 -6.36 14.51 -0.97
N ILE A 94 -5.76 13.88 0.05
CA ILE A 94 -5.11 12.57 -0.13
C ILE A 94 -6.18 11.50 -0.27
N VAL A 95 -6.04 10.65 -1.28
CA VAL A 95 -7.03 9.63 -1.65
C VAL A 95 -6.37 8.33 -2.08
N HIS A 96 -7.10 7.23 -1.94
CA HIS A 96 -6.66 5.91 -2.37
C HIS A 96 -7.76 5.06 -3.00
N ASN A 97 -9.03 5.50 -3.00
CA ASN A 97 -10.14 4.74 -3.57
C ASN A 97 -11.15 5.63 -4.32
N VAL A 98 -11.20 5.52 -5.65
CA VAL A 98 -12.16 6.30 -6.47
C VAL A 98 -13.61 5.83 -6.27
N ARG A 99 -13.85 4.60 -5.81
CA ARG A 99 -15.19 4.08 -5.57
C ARG A 99 -15.79 4.49 -4.22
N ASP A 100 -15.00 5.06 -3.32
CA ASP A 100 -15.55 5.68 -2.12
C ASP A 100 -16.15 7.04 -2.50
N ASP A 101 -17.43 7.04 -2.84
CA ASP A 101 -18.15 8.20 -3.38
C ASP A 101 -18.83 9.06 -2.30
N SER A 102 -18.85 8.56 -1.06
CA SER A 102 -19.59 9.17 0.07
C SER A 102 -19.17 10.61 0.37
N TRP A 103 -17.90 10.93 0.15
CA TRP A 103 -17.31 12.27 0.32
C TRP A 103 -17.24 13.06 -1.00
N GLN A 104 -17.30 12.40 -2.16
CA GLN A 104 -17.03 13.03 -3.46
C GLN A 104 -18.07 14.06 -3.88
N ARG A 105 -19.28 14.01 -3.29
CA ARG A 105 -20.31 15.04 -3.47
C ARG A 105 -19.81 16.47 -3.14
N TRP A 106 -18.82 16.59 -2.27
CA TRP A 106 -18.22 17.87 -1.89
C TRP A 106 -17.27 18.42 -2.96
N ILE A 107 -16.73 17.58 -3.84
CA ILE A 107 -15.78 17.99 -4.89
C ILE A 107 -16.41 19.05 -5.80
N THR A 108 -17.70 18.94 -6.14
CA THR A 108 -18.40 19.92 -6.99
C THR A 108 -18.23 21.35 -6.46
N GLN A 109 -18.45 21.55 -5.16
CA GLN A 109 -18.43 22.87 -4.55
C GLN A 109 -17.02 23.45 -4.48
N TRP A 110 -16.00 22.62 -4.18
CA TRP A 110 -14.61 23.06 -4.17
C TRP A 110 -14.05 23.30 -5.58
N SER A 111 -14.46 22.48 -6.54
CA SER A 111 -14.05 22.60 -7.95
C SER A 111 -14.55 23.92 -8.55
N GLN A 112 -15.80 24.31 -8.28
CA GLN A 112 -16.35 25.61 -8.70
C GLN A 112 -15.54 26.82 -8.21
N ARG A 113 -14.82 26.65 -7.09
CA ARG A 113 -13.96 27.67 -6.48
C ARG A 113 -12.52 27.61 -6.95
N ASN A 114 -12.15 26.63 -7.79
CA ASN A 114 -10.77 26.30 -8.15
C ASN A 114 -9.88 26.16 -6.89
N ALA A 115 -10.41 25.48 -5.87
CA ALA A 115 -9.84 25.44 -4.52
C ALA A 115 -9.59 24.01 -4.01
N ILE A 116 -9.59 23.01 -4.91
CA ILE A 116 -9.28 21.62 -4.56
C ILE A 116 -8.24 21.02 -5.49
N ARG A 117 -7.33 20.24 -4.90
CA ARG A 117 -6.42 19.33 -5.58
C ARG A 117 -6.59 17.93 -5.02
N ILE A 118 -6.55 16.94 -5.90
CA ILE A 118 -6.60 15.53 -5.52
C ILE A 118 -5.19 14.97 -5.56
N LEU A 119 -4.81 14.24 -4.52
CA LEU A 119 -3.48 13.68 -4.34
C LEU A 119 -3.56 12.16 -4.13
N PRO A 120 -3.80 11.35 -5.18
CA PRO A 120 -3.84 9.91 -5.04
C PRO A 120 -2.48 9.31 -4.66
N ILE A 121 -2.52 8.19 -3.94
CA ILE A 121 -1.29 7.49 -3.52
C ILE A 121 -0.73 6.49 -4.56
N SER A 122 -1.26 6.49 -5.79
CA SER A 122 -0.80 5.65 -6.91
C SER A 122 -1.25 6.20 -8.27
N GLU A 123 -0.48 5.95 -9.33
CA GLU A 123 -0.76 6.45 -10.69
C GLU A 123 -2.06 5.89 -11.29
N HIS A 124 -2.39 4.62 -11.06
CA HIS A 124 -3.64 4.06 -11.59
C HIS A 124 -4.88 4.70 -10.95
N VAL A 125 -4.81 5.07 -9.67
CA VAL A 125 -5.88 5.80 -8.96
C VAL A 125 -6.00 7.23 -9.49
N LEU A 126 -4.88 7.90 -9.80
CA LEU A 126 -4.90 9.17 -10.53
C LEU A 126 -5.59 9.03 -11.88
N ALA A 127 -5.26 8.00 -12.66
CA ALA A 127 -5.89 7.76 -13.95
C ALA A 127 -7.41 7.52 -13.80
N ALA A 128 -7.83 6.80 -12.75
CA ALA A 128 -9.23 6.58 -12.43
C ALA A 128 -9.96 7.88 -12.04
N PHE A 129 -9.38 8.73 -11.18
CA PHE A 129 -9.97 10.04 -10.86
C PHE A 129 -10.10 10.93 -12.10
N ARG A 130 -9.06 10.99 -12.96
CA ARG A 130 -9.14 11.76 -14.21
C ARG A 130 -10.27 11.29 -15.10
N ARG A 131 -10.45 9.97 -15.27
CA ARG A 131 -11.59 9.42 -16.02
C ARG A 131 -12.93 9.81 -15.39
N SER A 132 -13.06 9.67 -14.06
CA SER A 132 -14.27 10.06 -13.32
C SER A 132 -14.59 11.55 -13.49
N PHE A 133 -13.59 12.41 -13.45
CA PHE A 133 -13.75 13.85 -13.60
C PHE A 133 -14.20 14.26 -15.01
N LEU A 134 -13.68 13.61 -16.05
CA LEU A 134 -14.17 13.84 -17.42
C LEU A 134 -15.64 13.41 -17.57
N ILE A 135 -16.02 12.27 -17.00
CA ILE A 135 -17.44 11.82 -16.99
C ILE A 135 -18.32 12.85 -16.27
N ASN A 136 -17.86 13.39 -15.14
CA ASN A 136 -18.60 14.40 -14.38
C ASN A 136 -18.67 15.76 -15.09
N ALA A 137 -17.63 16.12 -15.86
CA ALA A 137 -17.64 17.32 -16.70
C ALA A 137 -18.69 17.22 -17.81
N ASP A 138 -18.97 16.03 -18.34
CA ASP A 138 -20.02 15.78 -19.34
C ASP A 138 -21.41 15.48 -18.72
N SER A 139 -21.57 15.66 -17.40
CA SER A 139 -22.79 15.29 -16.69
C SER A 139 -24.04 16.01 -17.23
N PRO A 140 -25.21 15.34 -17.33
CA PRO A 140 -26.47 16.02 -17.63
C PRO A 140 -26.89 16.97 -16.50
N ASN A 141 -26.39 16.76 -15.27
CA ASN A 141 -26.61 17.66 -14.15
C ASN A 141 -25.80 18.95 -14.35
N ALA A 142 -26.52 20.07 -14.54
CA ALA A 142 -25.91 21.38 -14.77
C ALA A 142 -24.94 21.81 -13.66
N THR A 143 -25.23 21.50 -12.40
CA THR A 143 -24.35 21.83 -11.27
C THR A 143 -22.99 21.16 -11.40
N MET A 144 -22.97 19.89 -11.81
CA MET A 144 -21.72 19.14 -12.01
C MET A 144 -21.01 19.56 -13.29
N ARG A 145 -21.74 19.68 -14.41
CA ARG A 145 -21.19 20.10 -15.70
C ARG A 145 -20.47 21.45 -15.61
N PHE A 146 -21.05 22.41 -14.89
CA PHE A 146 -20.46 23.74 -14.73
C PHE A 146 -19.46 23.83 -13.58
N ALA A 147 -19.13 22.72 -12.90
CA ALA A 147 -18.18 22.73 -11.79
C ALA A 147 -16.70 22.74 -12.20
N GLY A 148 -16.39 22.53 -13.48
CA GLY A 148 -15.00 22.56 -13.97
C GLY A 148 -14.17 21.33 -13.58
N TYR A 149 -14.81 20.15 -13.45
CA TYR A 149 -14.15 18.91 -13.05
C TYR A 149 -12.89 18.58 -13.86
N GLU A 150 -12.90 18.87 -15.16
CA GLU A 150 -11.76 18.65 -16.07
C GLU A 150 -10.51 19.49 -15.75
N HIS A 151 -10.66 20.52 -14.91
CA HIS A 151 -9.57 21.41 -14.48
C HIS A 151 -9.04 21.11 -13.08
N ILE A 152 -9.62 20.14 -12.36
CA ILE A 152 -9.14 19.77 -11.02
C ILE A 152 -7.72 19.19 -11.14
N PRO A 153 -6.71 19.77 -10.47
CA PRO A 153 -5.38 19.20 -10.47
C PRO A 153 -5.36 17.84 -9.77
N VAL A 154 -4.72 16.86 -10.41
CA VAL A 154 -4.50 15.52 -9.85
C VAL A 154 -3.03 15.16 -10.03
N ASP A 155 -2.31 14.99 -8.92
CA ASP A 155 -0.90 14.60 -8.84
C ASP A 155 -0.75 13.37 -7.94
N VAL A 156 0.32 12.58 -8.09
CA VAL A 156 0.56 11.40 -7.24
C VAL A 156 1.53 11.73 -6.12
N HIS A 157 1.23 11.31 -4.89
CA HIS A 157 2.18 11.31 -3.80
C HIS A 157 2.14 9.95 -3.09
N VAL A 158 3.21 9.16 -3.25
CA VAL A 158 3.27 7.81 -2.69
C VAL A 158 3.81 7.87 -1.26
N PRO A 159 3.04 7.48 -0.22
CA PRO A 159 3.44 7.62 1.18
C PRO A 159 4.38 6.47 1.57
N VAL A 160 5.66 6.59 1.20
CA VAL A 160 6.72 5.66 1.61
C VAL A 160 7.59 6.33 2.66
N LEU A 161 7.54 5.83 3.89
CA LEU A 161 8.43 6.23 4.99
C LEU A 161 9.82 5.60 4.90
N ASP A 162 10.81 6.30 5.48
CA ASP A 162 12.18 5.80 5.63
C ASP A 162 12.32 4.95 6.91
N ILE A 163 11.60 3.83 6.96
CA ILE A 163 11.67 2.92 8.11
C ILE A 163 13.08 2.31 8.17
N PRO A 164 13.78 2.37 9.34
CA PRO A 164 15.06 1.71 9.50
C PRO A 164 14.92 0.21 9.25
N ALA A 165 15.59 -0.28 8.22
CA ALA A 165 15.58 -1.68 7.88
C ALA A 165 16.60 -2.46 8.73
N PRO A 166 16.32 -3.74 9.06
CA PRO A 166 17.33 -4.64 9.58
C PRO A 166 18.45 -4.86 8.56
N LEU A 167 19.57 -5.42 9.02
CA LEU A 167 20.73 -5.73 8.18
C LEU A 167 20.36 -6.63 7.00
N ASP A 168 21.11 -6.48 5.91
CA ASP A 168 20.97 -7.27 4.68
C ASP A 168 20.82 -8.77 4.96
N HIS A 169 19.81 -9.37 4.35
CA HIS A 169 19.66 -10.82 4.36
C HIS A 169 20.80 -11.47 3.57
N SER A 170 21.31 -12.59 4.08
CA SER A 170 22.32 -13.37 3.35
C SER A 170 21.77 -13.79 1.98
N PRO A 171 22.53 -13.62 0.88
CA PRO A 171 22.16 -14.15 -0.44
C PRO A 171 21.99 -15.68 -0.47
N SER A 172 22.54 -16.38 0.53
CA SER A 172 22.38 -17.83 0.71
C SER A 172 21.15 -18.21 1.54
N ARG A 173 20.35 -17.23 2.01
CA ARG A 173 19.14 -17.48 2.80
C ARG A 173 18.11 -18.20 1.92
N ILE A 174 17.49 -19.23 2.50
CA ILE A 174 16.32 -19.88 1.91
C ILE A 174 15.08 -19.03 2.21
N LEU A 175 14.17 -18.90 1.25
CA LEU A 175 12.90 -18.20 1.44
C LEU A 175 12.05 -18.97 2.45
N SER A 176 11.92 -18.46 3.67
CA SER A 176 11.19 -19.09 4.78
C SER A 176 9.95 -18.32 5.17
N ASP A 177 9.91 -17.01 5.00
CA ASP A 177 8.83 -16.19 5.55
C ASP A 177 8.15 -15.37 4.47
N ALA A 178 6.92 -15.75 4.12
CA ALA A 178 6.07 -14.96 3.23
C ALA A 178 4.98 -14.25 4.04
N VAL A 179 4.53 -13.09 3.58
CA VAL A 179 3.48 -12.31 4.25
C VAL A 179 2.37 -11.91 3.29
N ILE A 180 1.12 -12.05 3.73
CA ILE A 180 -0.04 -11.35 3.17
C ILE A 180 -0.45 -10.28 4.16
N GLN A 181 -0.37 -9.02 3.74
CA GLN A 181 -0.69 -7.86 4.56
C GLN A 181 -2.06 -7.28 4.18
N GLY A 182 -2.85 -6.92 5.19
CA GLY A 182 -4.13 -6.24 5.03
C GLY A 182 -5.24 -6.81 5.90
N SER A 183 -6.48 -6.41 5.63
CA SER A 183 -7.65 -6.99 6.30
C SER A 183 -7.83 -8.45 5.91
N PHE A 184 -8.24 -9.30 6.86
CA PHE A 184 -8.55 -10.71 6.67
C PHE A 184 -9.94 -10.91 6.06
N ALA A 185 -10.16 -10.27 4.91
CA ALA A 185 -11.44 -10.25 4.21
C ALA A 185 -11.27 -10.89 2.82
N SER A 186 -11.96 -12.01 2.60
CA SER A 186 -11.80 -12.83 1.38
C SER A 186 -12.36 -12.18 0.11
N ASP A 187 -13.18 -11.14 0.24
CA ASP A 187 -13.59 -10.30 -0.90
C ASP A 187 -12.44 -9.42 -1.40
N ARG A 188 -11.42 -9.17 -0.57
CA ARG A 188 -10.24 -8.34 -0.88
C ARG A 188 -9.00 -9.15 -1.23
N ARG A 189 -8.94 -10.39 -0.77
CA ARG A 189 -7.76 -11.26 -0.84
C ARG A 189 -8.16 -12.70 -1.13
N ASP A 190 -7.42 -13.36 -2.00
CA ASP A 190 -7.68 -14.75 -2.41
C ASP A 190 -7.13 -15.78 -1.42
N TYR A 191 -7.54 -15.68 -0.14
CA TYR A 191 -7.09 -16.60 0.90
C TYR A 191 -7.50 -18.05 0.64
N LEU A 192 -8.69 -18.25 0.04
CA LEU A 192 -9.24 -19.58 -0.19
C LEU A 192 -8.35 -20.39 -1.14
N GLU A 193 -8.00 -19.81 -2.29
CA GLU A 193 -7.15 -20.50 -3.25
C GLU A 193 -5.72 -20.62 -2.76
N ILE A 194 -5.16 -19.58 -2.11
CA ILE A 194 -3.82 -19.64 -1.51
C ILE A 194 -3.72 -20.80 -0.52
N PHE A 195 -4.72 -20.98 0.34
CA PHE A 195 -4.73 -22.10 1.29
C PHE A 195 -4.92 -23.44 0.58
N ALA A 196 -5.78 -23.52 -0.44
CA ALA A 196 -5.97 -24.75 -1.21
C ALA A 196 -4.67 -25.20 -1.89
N GLU A 197 -3.95 -24.28 -2.53
CA GLU A 197 -2.66 -24.56 -3.18
C GLU A 197 -1.57 -24.91 -2.18
N LEU A 198 -1.53 -24.22 -1.05
CA LEU A 198 -0.56 -24.50 0.00
C LEU A 198 -0.79 -25.90 0.58
N LYS A 199 -2.04 -26.29 0.82
CA LYS A 199 -2.40 -27.66 1.24
C LYS A 199 -1.98 -28.70 0.22
N GLU A 200 -2.32 -28.49 -1.05
CA GLU A 200 -1.98 -29.40 -2.13
C GLU A 200 -0.46 -29.55 -2.26
N SER A 201 0.26 -28.43 -2.23
CA SER A 201 1.72 -28.44 -2.36
C SER A 201 2.41 -29.02 -1.14
N LEU A 202 1.88 -28.83 0.07
CA LEU A 202 2.38 -29.40 1.31
C LEU A 202 2.19 -30.92 1.33
N ALA A 203 0.99 -31.41 0.98
CA ALA A 203 0.70 -32.84 0.94
C ALA A 203 1.58 -33.62 -0.04
N ARG A 204 1.95 -33.00 -1.16
CA ARG A 204 2.81 -33.61 -2.17
C ARG A 204 4.26 -33.77 -1.72
N ASP A 205 4.81 -32.75 -1.06
CA ASP A 205 6.23 -32.70 -0.70
C ASP A 205 6.43 -31.89 0.58
N PRO A 206 6.18 -32.48 1.76
CA PRO A 206 6.29 -31.77 3.03
C PRO A 206 7.71 -31.26 3.31
N LYS A 207 8.73 -31.98 2.84
CA LYS A 207 10.13 -31.65 3.08
C LYS A 207 10.55 -30.37 2.35
N ALA A 208 10.03 -30.10 1.15
CA ALA A 208 10.29 -28.82 0.46
C ALA A 208 9.87 -27.60 1.30
N TRP A 209 8.89 -27.76 2.19
CA TRP A 209 8.41 -26.72 3.09
C TRP A 209 9.01 -26.80 4.49
N GLY A 210 9.84 -27.80 4.80
CA GLY A 210 10.42 -28.00 6.13
C GLY A 210 9.50 -28.71 7.13
N TYR A 211 8.58 -29.55 6.65
CA TYR A 211 7.60 -30.26 7.47
C TYR A 211 7.64 -31.77 7.25
N LEU A 212 7.09 -32.50 8.23
CA LEU A 212 6.81 -33.93 8.19
C LEU A 212 5.32 -34.18 8.40
N PRO A 213 4.72 -35.16 7.69
CA PRO A 213 3.33 -35.54 7.92
C PRO A 213 3.17 -36.21 9.30
N LEU A 214 2.14 -35.79 10.03
CA LEU A 214 1.68 -36.33 11.30
C LEU A 214 0.24 -36.82 11.11
N GLY A 215 0.05 -38.13 10.93
CA GLY A 215 -1.27 -38.74 10.81
C GLY A 215 -1.40 -39.68 9.61
N THR A 216 -2.60 -40.24 9.47
CA THR A 216 -3.07 -40.96 8.27
C THR A 216 -3.64 -39.96 7.26
N GLU A 217 -3.87 -40.36 6.00
CA GLU A 217 -4.37 -39.47 4.93
C GLU A 217 -5.66 -38.70 5.33
N ASP A 218 -6.52 -39.28 6.18
CA ASP A 218 -7.80 -38.70 6.61
C ASP A 218 -7.71 -37.68 7.77
N ASP A 219 -6.56 -37.54 8.45
CA ASP A 219 -6.33 -36.55 9.53
C ASP A 219 -4.93 -35.95 9.38
N ALA A 220 -4.66 -35.44 8.17
CA ALA A 220 -3.34 -34.94 7.80
C ALA A 220 -3.00 -33.67 8.59
N SER A 221 -2.18 -33.81 9.63
CA SER A 221 -1.51 -32.67 10.26
C SER A 221 -0.03 -32.68 9.89
N TYR A 222 0.66 -31.56 10.00
CA TYR A 222 2.08 -31.46 9.67
C TYR A 222 2.85 -30.86 10.83
N ALA A 223 3.97 -31.45 11.22
CA ALA A 223 4.90 -30.85 12.18
C ALA A 223 6.15 -30.35 11.49
N VAL A 224 6.79 -29.36 12.11
CA VAL A 224 8.11 -28.87 11.69
C VAL A 224 9.11 -30.03 11.72
N ASP A 225 9.86 -30.20 10.63
CA ASP A 225 10.98 -31.14 10.58
C ASP A 225 12.22 -30.52 11.23
N THR A 226 12.46 -30.84 12.49
CA THR A 226 13.62 -30.33 13.23
C THR A 226 14.95 -30.99 12.83
N THR A 227 14.94 -31.94 11.88
CA THR A 227 16.14 -32.61 11.38
C THR A 227 16.72 -31.93 10.15
N LEU A 228 15.97 -31.04 9.50
CA LEU A 228 16.45 -30.28 8.35
C LEU A 228 17.28 -29.07 8.81
N PRO A 229 18.35 -28.73 8.07
CA PRO A 229 19.17 -27.55 8.38
C PRO A 229 18.45 -26.24 8.07
N ASP A 230 17.52 -26.27 7.12
CA ASP A 230 16.78 -25.11 6.65
C ASP A 230 15.56 -24.83 7.54
N PRO A 231 15.24 -23.56 7.85
CA PRO A 231 14.03 -23.21 8.60
C PRO A 231 12.76 -23.62 7.85
N PRO A 232 11.68 -24.01 8.54
CA PRO A 232 10.39 -24.28 7.91
C PRO A 232 9.83 -23.03 7.26
N PHE A 233 9.04 -23.22 6.20
CA PHE A 233 8.29 -22.14 5.59
C PHE A 233 7.11 -21.71 6.46
N ARG A 234 6.87 -20.40 6.55
CA ARG A 234 5.75 -19.81 7.27
C ARG A 234 5.07 -18.76 6.41
N LEU A 235 3.74 -18.77 6.41
CA LEU A 235 2.91 -17.74 5.80
C LEU A 235 2.30 -16.88 6.90
N PHE A 236 2.74 -15.64 7.01
CA PHE A 236 2.21 -14.66 7.95
C PHE A 236 1.01 -13.93 7.36
N LEU A 237 -0.06 -13.81 8.14
CA LEU A 237 -1.18 -12.93 7.84
C LEU A 237 -1.13 -11.77 8.85
N ILE A 238 -0.76 -10.58 8.37
CA ILE A 238 -0.56 -9.41 9.23
C ILE A 238 -1.61 -8.34 8.92
N GLY A 239 -2.39 -7.95 9.92
CA GLY A 239 -3.40 -6.91 9.76
C GLY A 239 -4.55 -7.02 10.77
N SER A 240 -5.78 -7.07 10.29
CA SER A 240 -6.98 -7.03 11.14
C SER A 240 -8.11 -7.91 10.60
N GLY A 241 -8.96 -8.40 11.49
CA GLY A 241 -10.10 -9.27 11.17
C GLY A 241 -9.93 -10.67 11.72
N TRP A 242 -10.66 -11.63 11.13
CA TRP A 242 -10.64 -13.04 11.51
C TRP A 242 -10.65 -13.91 10.26
N LEU A 243 -9.93 -15.03 10.30
CA LEU A 243 -9.91 -16.02 9.24
C LEU A 243 -9.71 -17.42 9.84
N ASP A 244 -10.51 -18.39 9.40
CA ASP A 244 -10.34 -19.77 9.81
C ASP A 244 -9.19 -20.40 9.03
N ILE A 245 -8.16 -20.84 9.74
CA ILE A 245 -7.02 -21.54 9.16
C ILE A 245 -7.32 -23.03 9.10
N PRO A 246 -7.20 -23.67 7.92
CA PRO A 246 -7.36 -25.11 7.79
C PRO A 246 -6.42 -25.87 8.74
N GLN A 247 -6.92 -26.96 9.34
CA GLN A 247 -6.18 -27.74 10.34
C GLN A 247 -4.82 -28.21 9.83
N GLU A 248 -4.72 -28.53 8.53
CA GLU A 248 -3.49 -28.98 7.88
C GLU A 248 -2.42 -27.87 7.84
N LEU A 249 -2.84 -26.61 7.86
CA LEU A 249 -1.98 -25.43 7.75
C LEU A 249 -1.69 -24.73 9.08
N LYS A 250 -2.25 -25.21 10.20
CA LYS A 250 -2.17 -24.54 11.51
C LYS A 250 -0.75 -24.27 12.02
N ASN A 251 0.23 -25.07 11.59
CA ASN A 251 1.64 -24.95 11.98
C ASN A 251 2.48 -24.18 10.94
N MET A 252 1.86 -23.71 9.87
CA MET A 252 2.49 -23.03 8.73
C MET A 252 1.94 -21.61 8.56
N VAL A 253 0.63 -21.42 8.75
CA VAL A 253 -0.02 -20.10 8.63
C VAL A 253 -0.15 -19.45 10.00
N LEU A 254 0.38 -18.24 10.13
CA LEU A 254 0.47 -17.50 11.39
C LEU A 254 -0.28 -16.18 11.29
N ILE A 255 -1.36 -16.04 12.04
CA ILE A 255 -2.11 -14.78 12.15
C ILE A 255 -1.43 -13.85 13.17
N ARG A 256 -1.22 -12.60 12.78
CA ARG A 256 -0.75 -11.51 13.65
C ARG A 256 -1.67 -10.30 13.46
N ALA A 257 -2.68 -10.23 14.32
CA ALA A 257 -3.69 -9.18 14.28
C ALA A 257 -3.40 -8.09 15.31
N GLY A 258 -3.75 -6.84 15.00
CA GLY A 258 -3.79 -5.75 15.98
C GLY A 258 -2.44 -5.36 16.57
N LEU A 259 -1.37 -5.49 15.78
CA LEU A 259 -0.03 -5.03 16.17
C LEU A 259 0.00 -3.51 16.28
N SER A 260 0.80 -2.98 17.20
CA SER A 260 1.22 -1.57 17.14
C SER A 260 2.08 -1.34 15.88
N TYR A 261 2.19 -0.10 15.41
CA TYR A 261 3.04 0.21 14.25
C TYR A 261 4.51 -0.18 14.45
N PRO A 262 5.15 0.05 15.61
CA PRO A 262 6.52 -0.43 15.86
C PRO A 262 6.64 -1.96 15.75
N GLU A 263 5.71 -2.72 16.32
CA GLU A 263 5.71 -4.19 16.20
C GLU A 263 5.43 -4.66 14.77
N PHE A 264 4.51 -3.99 14.08
CA PHE A 264 4.18 -4.23 12.69
C PHE A 264 5.40 -4.05 11.80
N TYR A 265 6.07 -2.89 11.86
CA TYR A 265 7.23 -2.59 11.04
C TYR A 265 8.40 -3.54 11.33
N LYS A 266 8.63 -3.84 12.62
CA LYS A 266 9.63 -4.83 13.02
C LYS A 266 9.35 -6.18 12.39
N LEU A 267 8.13 -6.72 12.57
CA LEU A 267 7.77 -8.03 12.04
C LEU A 267 7.78 -8.05 10.51
N MET A 268 7.21 -7.04 9.85
CA MET A 268 7.17 -6.95 8.40
C MET A 268 8.59 -6.94 7.82
N SER A 269 9.53 -6.23 8.45
CA SER A 269 10.94 -6.17 8.02
C SER A 269 11.72 -7.49 8.16
N GLU A 270 11.17 -8.49 8.86
CA GLU A 270 11.76 -9.83 8.98
C GLU A 270 11.31 -10.78 7.86
N MET A 271 10.32 -10.38 7.05
CA MET A 271 9.72 -11.19 5.99
C MET A 271 10.60 -11.22 4.74
N ASP A 272 10.64 -12.37 4.08
CA ASP A 272 11.41 -12.56 2.84
C ASP A 272 10.67 -12.03 1.61
N ILE A 273 9.35 -12.17 1.58
CA ILE A 273 8.53 -11.77 0.43
C ILE A 273 7.11 -11.38 0.83
N CYS A 274 6.59 -10.32 0.22
CA CYS A 274 5.21 -9.88 0.37
C CYS A 274 4.35 -10.40 -0.79
N VAL A 275 3.19 -10.96 -0.48
CA VAL A 275 2.24 -11.51 -1.44
C VAL A 275 0.98 -10.64 -1.39
N PRO A 276 0.69 -9.84 -2.44
CA PRO A 276 -0.52 -9.00 -2.47
C PRO A 276 -1.81 -9.81 -2.34
N ALA A 277 -1.84 -11.01 -2.92
CA ALA A 277 -2.96 -11.94 -2.87
C ALA A 277 -4.30 -11.31 -3.26
N PHE A 278 -4.32 -10.35 -4.20
CA PHE A 278 -5.54 -9.62 -4.54
C PHE A 278 -6.60 -10.54 -5.15
N SER A 279 -7.82 -10.45 -4.64
CA SER A 279 -8.99 -10.99 -5.34
C SER A 279 -9.19 -10.22 -6.65
N VAL A 280 -9.68 -10.92 -7.68
CA VAL A 280 -9.82 -10.34 -9.03
C VAL A 280 -10.81 -9.18 -9.07
N ASP A 281 -11.83 -9.20 -8.21
CA ASP A 281 -13.01 -8.33 -8.32
C ASP A 281 -13.00 -7.07 -7.43
N HIS A 282 -12.00 -6.88 -6.55
CA HIS A 282 -12.08 -5.82 -5.53
C HIS A 282 -11.77 -4.39 -6.04
N GLY A 283 -11.10 -4.24 -7.19
CA GLY A 283 -10.75 -2.93 -7.76
C GLY A 283 -9.29 -2.49 -7.58
N TYR A 284 -8.44 -3.32 -6.96
CA TYR A 284 -7.01 -3.01 -6.77
C TYR A 284 -6.21 -2.84 -8.07
N TYR A 285 -6.76 -3.26 -9.20
CA TYR A 285 -6.17 -3.09 -10.53
C TYR A 285 -6.60 -1.81 -11.24
N ASP A 286 -7.69 -1.18 -10.79
CA ASP A 286 -8.43 -0.22 -11.60
C ASP A 286 -8.63 1.13 -10.91
N ASP A 287 -8.98 1.13 -9.62
CA ASP A 287 -9.47 2.34 -8.93
C ASP A 287 -9.14 2.42 -7.44
N GLN A 288 -8.53 1.38 -6.86
CA GLN A 288 -8.09 1.39 -5.46
C GLN A 288 -6.60 1.08 -5.33
N ALA A 289 -5.88 1.89 -4.57
CA ALA A 289 -4.51 1.60 -4.16
C ALA A 289 -4.51 0.79 -2.86
N SER A 290 -3.61 -0.20 -2.77
CA SER A 290 -3.42 -0.98 -1.57
C SER A 290 -2.22 -0.52 -0.76
N SER A 291 -2.40 -0.37 0.55
CA SER A 291 -1.31 -0.11 1.50
C SER A 291 -0.27 -1.23 1.54
N THR A 292 -0.59 -2.45 1.09
CA THR A 292 0.34 -3.57 0.99
C THR A 292 1.62 -3.22 0.23
N PHE A 293 1.51 -2.42 -0.83
CA PHE A 293 2.67 -2.01 -1.63
C PHE A 293 3.53 -0.99 -0.89
N ALA A 294 2.92 0.06 -0.35
CA ALA A 294 3.64 1.07 0.43
C ALA A 294 4.35 0.44 1.63
N MET A 295 3.66 -0.41 2.41
CA MET A 295 4.22 -1.07 3.59
C MET A 295 5.37 -2.02 3.25
N ALA A 296 5.25 -2.78 2.16
CA ALA A 296 6.32 -3.67 1.71
C ALA A 296 7.57 -2.87 1.29
N VAL A 297 7.38 -1.79 0.51
CA VAL A 297 8.47 -0.88 0.13
C VAL A 297 9.10 -0.24 1.36
N GLU A 298 8.32 0.28 2.30
CA GLU A 298 8.80 0.86 3.56
C GLU A 298 9.72 -0.10 4.31
N CYS A 299 9.35 -1.38 4.36
CA CYS A 299 10.07 -2.42 5.09
C CYS A 299 11.18 -3.12 4.29
N ASN A 300 11.49 -2.68 3.07
CA ASN A 300 12.42 -3.34 2.16
C ASN A 300 12.05 -4.80 1.84
N VAL A 301 10.76 -5.14 1.87
CA VAL A 301 10.27 -6.49 1.55
C VAL A 301 9.88 -6.53 0.07
N PRO A 302 10.52 -7.38 -0.75
CA PRO A 302 10.17 -7.49 -2.15
C PRO A 302 8.75 -8.02 -2.32
N ILE A 303 8.04 -7.54 -3.34
CA ILE A 303 6.63 -7.91 -3.59
C ILE A 303 6.58 -8.94 -4.71
N LEU A 304 5.93 -10.09 -4.48
CA LEU A 304 5.67 -11.08 -5.52
C LEU A 304 4.51 -10.62 -6.41
N VAL A 305 4.81 -10.30 -7.67
CA VAL A 305 3.86 -9.66 -8.58
C VAL A 305 3.80 -10.34 -9.93
N THR A 306 2.73 -10.07 -10.68
CA THR A 306 2.64 -10.38 -12.11
C THR A 306 2.92 -9.12 -12.93
N GLU A 307 3.11 -9.30 -14.24
CA GLU A 307 3.21 -8.18 -15.19
C GLU A 307 2.00 -7.24 -15.13
N ARG A 308 0.80 -7.76 -14.89
CA ARG A 308 -0.41 -6.93 -14.71
C ARG A 308 -0.26 -5.98 -13.53
N ILE A 309 0.28 -6.46 -12.41
CA ILE A 309 0.50 -5.65 -11.22
C ILE A 309 1.56 -4.57 -11.48
N ARG A 310 2.66 -4.90 -12.16
CA ARG A 310 3.69 -3.90 -12.53
C ARG A 310 3.11 -2.75 -13.35
N ASN A 311 2.27 -3.08 -14.33
CA ASN A 311 1.56 -2.10 -15.14
C ASN A 311 0.50 -1.28 -14.38
N THR A 312 -0.01 -1.79 -13.26
CA THR A 312 -0.97 -1.06 -12.41
C THR A 312 -0.25 -0.16 -11.41
N TYR A 313 0.67 -0.72 -10.63
CA TYR A 313 1.41 -0.02 -9.57
C TYR A 313 2.75 0.45 -10.10
N THR A 314 2.72 1.40 -11.04
CA THR A 314 3.90 1.80 -11.81
C THR A 314 5.04 2.37 -10.97
N TYR A 315 4.75 2.94 -9.79
CA TYR A 315 5.82 3.40 -8.89
C TYR A 315 6.68 2.26 -8.31
N VAL A 316 6.20 1.00 -8.32
CA VAL A 316 6.99 -0.19 -7.98
C VAL A 316 7.39 -1.04 -9.18
N ASP A 317 7.23 -0.53 -10.40
CA ASP A 317 7.71 -1.21 -11.61
C ASP A 317 9.25 -1.17 -11.69
N ASP A 318 9.90 -1.85 -10.75
CA ASP A 318 11.35 -1.88 -10.58
C ASP A 318 11.77 -3.19 -9.91
N ASP A 319 12.71 -3.91 -10.51
CA ASP A 319 13.16 -5.20 -10.00
C ASP A 319 13.78 -5.09 -8.60
N ARG A 320 14.22 -3.89 -8.16
CA ARG A 320 14.68 -3.65 -6.78
C ARG A 320 13.56 -3.73 -5.75
N ALA A 321 12.30 -3.55 -6.16
CA ALA A 321 11.13 -3.58 -5.29
C ALA A 321 10.27 -4.85 -5.46
N VAL A 322 10.34 -5.51 -6.62
CA VAL A 322 9.43 -6.62 -6.95
C VAL A 322 10.15 -7.88 -7.41
N VAL A 323 9.46 -9.01 -7.27
CA VAL A 323 9.79 -10.30 -7.89
C VAL A 323 8.67 -10.63 -8.86
N THR A 324 8.99 -10.71 -10.15
CA THR A 324 7.97 -10.90 -11.19
C THR A 324 7.81 -12.36 -11.53
N ARG A 325 6.65 -12.94 -11.20
CA ARG A 325 6.26 -14.29 -11.61
C ARG A 325 5.46 -14.25 -12.92
N PRO A 326 5.57 -15.28 -13.79
CA PRO A 326 4.60 -15.43 -14.87
C PRO A 326 3.20 -15.63 -14.28
N ALA A 327 2.18 -15.01 -14.89
CA ALA A 327 0.81 -15.09 -14.39
C ALA A 327 0.28 -16.53 -14.29
N ALA A 328 0.76 -17.42 -15.17
CA ALA A 328 0.42 -18.84 -15.19
C ALA A 328 0.95 -19.64 -13.98
N MET A 329 2.00 -19.15 -13.31
CA MET A 329 2.54 -19.76 -12.09
C MET A 329 1.95 -19.05 -10.89
N ARG A 330 1.09 -19.73 -10.12
CA ARG A 330 0.39 -19.07 -8.99
C ARG A 330 1.34 -18.80 -7.82
N GLU A 331 0.89 -18.00 -6.86
CA GLU A 331 1.70 -17.45 -5.77
C GLU A 331 2.46 -18.54 -5.01
N ILE A 332 1.76 -19.61 -4.59
CA ILE A 332 2.36 -20.70 -3.83
C ILE A 332 3.39 -21.48 -4.66
N GLU A 333 3.12 -21.67 -5.95
CA GLU A 333 4.07 -22.32 -6.87
C GLU A 333 5.34 -21.49 -7.07
N ALA A 334 5.19 -20.17 -7.21
CA ALA A 334 6.32 -19.25 -7.33
C ALA A 334 7.16 -19.21 -6.05
N ILE A 335 6.52 -19.16 -4.88
CA ILE A 335 7.19 -19.24 -3.58
C ILE A 335 7.95 -20.56 -3.44
N ARG A 336 7.31 -21.69 -3.77
CA ARG A 336 7.97 -23.00 -3.77
C ARG A 336 9.20 -22.98 -4.67
N ALA A 337 9.06 -22.49 -5.89
CA ALA A 337 10.15 -22.46 -6.87
C ALA A 337 11.32 -21.58 -6.39
N LEU A 338 11.04 -20.40 -5.82
CA LEU A 338 12.06 -19.51 -5.25
C LEU A 338 12.75 -20.15 -4.05
N ARG A 339 12.00 -20.84 -3.19
CA ARG A 339 12.51 -21.54 -2.02
C ARG A 339 13.41 -22.73 -2.40
N SER A 340 12.96 -23.58 -3.33
CA SER A 340 13.71 -24.76 -3.79
C SER A 340 14.77 -24.45 -4.84
N ARG A 341 14.73 -23.24 -5.42
CA ARG A 341 15.48 -22.84 -6.62
C ARG A 341 15.23 -23.76 -7.82
N ASP A 342 14.01 -24.27 -7.93
CA ASP A 342 13.61 -25.25 -8.94
C ASP A 342 12.16 -25.05 -9.41
N THR A 343 11.98 -24.90 -10.71
CA THR A 343 10.69 -24.77 -11.40
C THR A 343 10.15 -26.10 -11.96
N SER A 344 10.87 -27.21 -11.80
CA SER A 344 10.48 -28.51 -12.36
C SER A 344 9.06 -28.92 -11.97
N SER A 345 8.66 -28.70 -10.71
CA SER A 345 7.33 -29.02 -10.21
C SER A 345 6.21 -28.27 -10.94
N PHE A 346 6.47 -27.04 -11.40
CA PHE A 346 5.52 -26.25 -12.16
C PHE A 346 5.39 -26.77 -13.60
N PHE A 347 6.49 -27.03 -14.28
CA PHE A 347 6.46 -27.51 -15.67
C PHE A 347 5.93 -28.94 -15.80
N HIS A 348 6.22 -29.81 -14.83
CA HIS A 348 5.66 -31.17 -14.81
C HIS A 348 4.13 -31.19 -14.69
N ARG A 349 3.51 -30.18 -14.06
CA ARG A 349 2.06 -30.11 -13.88
C ARG A 349 1.33 -29.51 -15.07
N THR A 350 1.96 -28.58 -15.78
CA THR A 350 1.27 -27.67 -16.70
C THR A 350 1.44 -28.05 -18.17
N GLU A 351 2.27 -29.05 -18.48
CA GLU A 351 2.64 -29.43 -19.86
C GLU A 351 3.16 -28.26 -20.71
N ILE A 352 3.60 -27.17 -20.06
CA ILE A 352 4.11 -25.97 -20.73
C ILE A 352 5.46 -26.30 -21.38
N PRO A 353 5.64 -26.00 -22.68
CA PRO A 353 6.93 -26.18 -23.34
C PRO A 353 8.04 -25.36 -22.69
N MET A 354 9.22 -25.97 -22.52
CA MET A 354 10.39 -25.34 -21.88
C MET A 354 10.94 -24.12 -22.64
N ASP A 355 10.62 -24.00 -23.93
CA ASP A 355 10.98 -22.86 -24.78
C ASP A 355 9.92 -21.75 -24.80
N SER A 356 8.78 -21.95 -24.14
CA SER A 356 7.69 -20.97 -24.12
C SER A 356 8.07 -19.67 -23.39
N PRO A 357 7.42 -18.53 -23.70
CA PRO A 357 7.60 -17.28 -22.95
C PRO A 357 7.34 -17.44 -21.46
N THR A 358 6.38 -18.29 -21.07
CA THR A 358 6.09 -18.60 -19.67
C THR A 358 7.28 -19.29 -18.99
N ALA A 359 7.93 -20.23 -19.69
CA ALA A 359 9.10 -20.92 -19.16
C ALA A 359 10.30 -19.97 -19.00
N GLN A 360 10.50 -19.08 -19.98
CA GLN A 360 11.54 -18.05 -19.91
C GLN A 360 11.30 -17.06 -18.75
N ALA A 361 10.05 -16.65 -18.54
CA ALA A 361 9.67 -15.78 -17.43
C ALA A 361 9.89 -16.46 -16.06
N ALA A 362 9.55 -17.74 -15.93
CA ALA A 362 9.83 -18.52 -14.72
C ALA A 362 11.34 -18.66 -14.46
N ALA A 363 12.15 -18.90 -15.50
CA ALA A 363 13.60 -18.96 -15.39
C ALA A 363 14.21 -17.60 -14.99
N SER A 364 13.71 -16.50 -15.57
CA SER A 364 14.11 -15.14 -15.22
C SER A 364 13.79 -14.82 -13.76
N MET A 365 12.60 -15.19 -13.29
CA MET A 365 12.19 -15.04 -11.88
C MET A 365 13.19 -15.75 -10.94
N LEU A 366 13.59 -16.99 -11.24
CA LEU A 366 14.59 -17.71 -10.44
C LEU A 366 15.98 -17.09 -10.52
N GLN A 367 16.38 -16.62 -11.70
CA GLN A 367 17.69 -16.02 -11.92
C GLN A 367 17.84 -14.69 -11.15
N LEU A 368 16.82 -13.84 -11.19
CA LEU A 368 16.78 -12.58 -10.45
C LEU A 368 16.65 -12.82 -8.94
N GLY A 369 15.90 -13.86 -8.56
CA GLY A 369 15.65 -14.19 -7.17
C GLY A 369 14.89 -13.10 -6.41
N TRP A 370 14.82 -13.25 -5.09
CA TRP A 370 14.01 -12.40 -4.22
C TRP A 370 14.83 -11.50 -3.28
N THR A 371 16.10 -11.82 -3.01
CA THR A 371 16.93 -11.01 -2.10
C THR A 371 17.25 -9.65 -2.69
N ARG A 372 17.19 -8.59 -1.87
CA ARG A 372 17.57 -7.21 -2.22
C ARG A 372 18.50 -6.67 -1.16
N SER A 373 19.50 -5.89 -1.58
CA SER A 373 20.36 -5.17 -0.64
C SER A 373 19.65 -3.92 -0.11
N THR A 374 20.06 -3.47 1.08
CA THR A 374 19.60 -2.21 1.67
C THR A 374 19.96 -1.02 0.77
N GLU A 375 21.10 -1.08 0.07
CA GLU A 375 21.51 -0.05 -0.89
C GLU A 375 20.57 0.05 -2.10
N GLU A 376 20.22 -1.09 -2.71
CA GLU A 376 19.26 -1.14 -3.82
C GLU A 376 17.90 -0.60 -3.41
N SER A 377 17.39 -1.05 -2.26
CA SER A 377 16.12 -0.59 -1.70
C SER A 377 16.15 0.91 -1.39
N ARG A 378 17.26 1.42 -0.83
CA ARG A 378 17.43 2.86 -0.57
C ARG A 378 17.42 3.67 -1.85
N ALA A 379 18.19 3.26 -2.86
CA ALA A 379 18.25 3.94 -4.15
C ALA A 379 16.89 3.94 -4.87
N PHE A 380 16.07 2.91 -4.66
CA PHE A 380 14.69 2.87 -5.15
C PHE A 380 13.80 3.88 -4.42
N LYS A 381 13.76 3.87 -3.07
CA LYS A 381 12.96 4.83 -2.28
C LYS A 381 13.32 6.29 -2.58
N GLU A 382 14.60 6.60 -2.78
CA GLU A 382 15.04 7.96 -3.13
C GLU A 382 14.44 8.47 -4.45
N GLN A 383 14.13 7.58 -5.40
CA GLN A 383 13.45 7.97 -6.64
C GLN A 383 12.00 8.36 -6.38
N ILE A 384 11.31 7.61 -5.51
CA ILE A 384 9.95 7.91 -5.05
C ILE A 384 9.94 9.25 -4.32
N TRP A 385 10.85 9.47 -3.36
CA TRP A 385 10.89 10.72 -2.60
C TRP A 385 11.19 11.93 -3.47
N ARG A 386 12.12 11.82 -4.41
CA ARG A 386 12.36 12.92 -5.38
C ARG A 386 11.13 13.20 -6.24
N ALA A 387 10.30 12.19 -6.54
CA ALA A 387 9.04 12.40 -7.25
C ALA A 387 8.01 13.12 -6.37
N ASN A 388 7.88 12.72 -5.11
CA ASN A 388 7.04 13.38 -4.13
C ASN A 388 7.48 14.84 -3.89
N ASP A 389 8.78 15.12 -3.79
CA ASP A 389 9.33 16.47 -3.61
C ASP A 389 8.88 17.41 -4.74
N ARG A 390 8.95 16.95 -6.00
CA ARG A 390 8.48 17.71 -7.16
C ARG A 390 6.98 18.01 -7.14
N VAL A 391 6.19 17.16 -6.49
CA VAL A 391 4.75 17.34 -6.33
C VAL A 391 4.47 18.34 -5.22
N VAL A 392 5.15 18.23 -4.08
CA VAL A 392 5.08 19.21 -2.99
C VAL A 392 5.51 20.60 -3.46
N GLU A 393 6.63 20.71 -4.20
CA GLU A 393 7.08 21.98 -4.80
C GLU A 393 6.02 22.62 -5.71
N ARG A 394 5.29 21.80 -6.47
CA ARG A 394 4.21 22.27 -7.34
C ARG A 394 3.02 22.75 -6.54
N ILE A 395 2.60 22.01 -5.52
CA ILE A 395 1.51 22.41 -4.62
C ILE A 395 1.83 23.76 -4.00
N LEU A 396 3.04 23.94 -3.48
CA LEU A 396 3.46 25.18 -2.82
C LEU A 396 3.63 26.37 -3.79
N ARG A 397 3.97 26.12 -5.05
CA ARG A 397 4.08 27.18 -6.09
C ARG A 397 2.71 27.63 -6.60
N ASP A 398 1.72 26.76 -6.53
CA ASP A 398 0.37 27.03 -7.01
C ASP A 398 -0.51 27.72 -5.92
N LEU A 399 0.04 27.96 -4.72
CA LEU A 399 -0.49 28.89 -3.71
C LEU A 399 -0.19 30.33 -4.13
#